data_AF-A0A3C1F4Z1-F1
#
_entry.id   AF-A0A3C1F4Z1-F1
#
_cell.length_a   1.000
_cell.length_b   1.000
_cell.length_c   1.000
_cell.angle_alpha   90.00
_cell.angle_beta   90.00
_cell.angle_gamma   90.00
#
_symmetry.space_group_name_H-M   'P 1'
#
loop_
_entity.id
_entity.type
_entity.pdbx_description
1 polymer ?
#
loop_
_entity_poly.entity_id
_entity_poly.type
_entity_poly.pdbx_seq_one_letter_code
_entity_poly.pdbx_strand_id
1 'polypeptide(L)'
;MIAPHGGTLINRIVEGKERDALLENAPALPRIELDAWAISDVEMIGIGGFSPLEGFMTKADYESVVNTRRLANGLVWTIPVTLAVDEATAGRLKAKHDVSLTSHGSVVAVLHL
;
A
#
# COMPACT_ATOMS: atom_id res chain seq x y z
N MET A 1 -3.44 -23.41 -14.77
CA MET A 1 -3.03 -22.20 -14.02
C MET A 1 -3.91 -22.13 -12.77
N ILE A 2 -3.37 -21.78 -11.61
CA ILE A 2 -4.12 -21.69 -10.34
C ILE A 2 -4.66 -20.26 -10.22
N ALA A 3 -5.87 -20.10 -9.68
CA ALA A 3 -6.44 -18.77 -9.44
C ALA A 3 -5.61 -17.98 -8.41
N PRO A 4 -5.53 -16.65 -8.52
CA PRO A 4 -4.92 -15.80 -7.49
C PRO A 4 -5.57 -16.03 -6.12
N HIS A 5 -4.82 -15.77 -5.05
CA HIS A 5 -5.38 -15.81 -3.71
C HIS A 5 -6.50 -14.77 -3.55
N GLY A 6 -7.62 -15.18 -2.96
CA GLY A 6 -8.86 -14.38 -2.95
C GLY A 6 -9.67 -14.40 -4.24
N GLY A 7 -9.25 -15.16 -5.26
CA GLY A 7 -10.00 -15.41 -6.50
C GLY A 7 -9.70 -14.42 -7.64
N THR A 8 -9.17 -13.24 -7.33
CA THR A 8 -8.91 -12.17 -8.31
C THR A 8 -7.52 -11.59 -8.10
N LEU A 9 -6.81 -11.31 -9.19
CA LEU A 9 -5.54 -10.58 -9.16
C LEU A 9 -5.84 -9.09 -9.00
N ILE A 10 -5.32 -8.47 -7.95
CA ILE A 10 -5.43 -7.04 -7.71
C ILE A 10 -4.23 -6.33 -8.36
N ASN A 11 -4.43 -5.67 -9.50
CA ASN A 11 -3.40 -4.84 -10.13
C ASN A 11 -3.62 -3.37 -9.75
N ARG A 12 -2.60 -2.74 -9.15
CA ARG A 12 -2.63 -1.33 -8.71
C ARG A 12 -1.69 -0.44 -9.52
N ILE A 13 -1.11 -0.94 -10.62
CA ILE A 13 -0.34 -0.12 -11.55
C ILE A 13 -1.30 0.77 -12.33
N VAL A 14 -1.08 2.08 -12.22
CA VAL A 14 -1.77 3.12 -13.00
C VAL A 14 -1.00 3.40 -14.29
N GLU A 15 -1.73 3.60 -15.38
CA GLU A 15 -1.15 3.85 -16.71
C GLU A 15 -1.81 5.05 -17.40
N GLY A 16 -1.17 5.54 -18.48
CA GLY A 16 -1.71 6.61 -19.31
C GLY A 16 -2.00 7.90 -18.54
N LYS A 17 -3.18 8.49 -18.79
CA LYS A 17 -3.56 9.80 -18.23
C LYS A 17 -3.67 9.81 -16.71
N GLU A 18 -4.09 8.71 -16.11
CA GLU A 18 -4.21 8.60 -14.66
C GLU A 18 -2.84 8.65 -13.99
N ARG A 19 -1.87 7.89 -14.51
CA ARG A 19 -0.47 7.97 -14.07
C ARG A 19 0.06 9.39 -14.19
N ASP A 20 -0.14 10.04 -15.33
CA ASP A 20 0.38 11.38 -15.58
C ASP A 20 -0.21 12.40 -14.60
N ALA A 21 -1.52 12.33 -14.35
CA ALA A 21 -2.19 13.18 -13.36
C ALA A 21 -1.70 12.92 -11.93
N LEU A 22 -1.46 11.66 -11.55
CA LEU A 22 -0.93 11.33 -10.23
C LEU A 22 0.51 11.83 -10.07
N LEU A 23 1.35 11.71 -11.09
CA LEU A 23 2.73 12.23 -11.08
C LEU A 23 2.77 13.76 -11.02
N GLU A 24 1.84 14.45 -11.67
CA GLU A 24 1.73 15.91 -11.62
C GLU A 24 1.31 16.41 -10.22
N ASN A 25 0.38 15.71 -9.57
CA ASN A 25 -0.15 16.11 -8.26
C ASN A 25 0.71 15.65 -7.08
N ALA A 26 1.42 14.53 -7.20
CA ALA A 26 2.20 13.93 -6.12
C ALA A 26 3.18 14.89 -5.41
N PRO A 27 3.90 15.81 -6.09
CA PRO A 27 4.79 16.77 -5.43
C PRO A 27 4.10 17.72 -4.44
N ALA A 28 2.78 17.93 -4.58
CA ALA A 28 2.00 18.77 -3.68
C ALA A 28 1.45 18.01 -2.45
N LEU A 29 1.56 16.67 -2.45
CA LEU A 29 1.08 15.83 -1.36
C LEU A 29 2.11 15.75 -0.22
N PRO A 30 1.68 15.45 1.02
CA PRO A 30 2.59 15.03 2.06
C PRO A 30 3.41 13.82 1.60
N ARG A 31 4.72 13.88 1.82
CA ARG A 31 5.68 12.87 1.36
C ARG A 31 6.08 11.90 2.46
N ILE A 32 6.14 10.61 2.12
CA ILE A 32 6.75 9.55 2.93
C ILE A 32 7.87 8.93 2.10
N GLU A 33 9.11 9.06 2.58
CA GLU A 33 10.25 8.36 1.97
C GLU A 33 10.25 6.91 2.42
N LEU A 34 10.29 6.00 1.45
CA LEU A 34 10.30 4.57 1.67
C LEU A 34 11.72 4.04 1.83
N ASP A 35 11.88 3.06 2.71
CA ASP A 35 13.06 2.20 2.75
C ASP A 35 12.94 1.04 1.74
N ALA A 36 14.00 0.25 1.61
CA ALA A 36 14.05 -0.87 0.67
C ALA A 36 12.98 -1.94 0.93
N TRP A 37 12.56 -2.14 2.18
CA TRP A 37 11.52 -3.11 2.53
C TRP A 37 10.14 -2.61 2.11
N ALA A 38 9.81 -1.37 2.45
CA ALA A 38 8.54 -0.77 2.07
C ALA A 38 8.40 -0.63 0.54
N ILE A 39 9.50 -0.39 -0.19
CA ILE A 39 9.50 -0.42 -1.66
C ILE A 39 9.09 -1.80 -2.17
N SER A 40 9.70 -2.87 -1.64
CA SER A 40 9.35 -4.24 -2.04
C SER A 40 7.88 -4.55 -1.78
N ASP A 41 7.31 -4.10 -0.65
CA ASP A 41 5.90 -4.29 -0.35
C ASP A 41 5.01 -3.50 -1.33
N VAL A 42 5.37 -2.25 -1.64
CA VAL A 42 4.65 -1.43 -2.64
C VAL A 42 4.69 -2.10 -4.02
N GLU A 43 5.83 -2.64 -4.44
CA GLU A 43 5.93 -3.36 -5.72
C GLU A 43 5.04 -4.60 -5.73
N MET A 44 5.06 -5.40 -4.65
CA MET A 44 4.25 -6.62 -4.52
C MET A 44 2.74 -6.35 -4.46
N ILE A 45 2.33 -5.24 -3.84
CA ILE A 45 0.95 -4.74 -3.89
C ILE A 45 0.62 -4.26 -5.31
N GLY A 46 1.53 -3.47 -5.92
CA GLY A 46 1.39 -2.89 -7.24
C GLY A 46 1.07 -3.92 -8.32
N ILE A 47 1.91 -4.96 -8.41
CA ILE A 47 1.78 -6.03 -9.42
C ILE A 47 0.74 -7.09 -9.05
N GLY A 48 0.14 -7.03 -7.86
CA GLY A 48 -0.83 -8.01 -7.37
C GLY A 48 -0.25 -9.30 -6.81
N GLY A 49 1.06 -9.36 -6.59
CA GLY A 49 1.71 -10.48 -5.91
C GLY A 49 1.19 -10.70 -4.49
N PHE A 50 0.64 -9.64 -3.87
CA PHE A 50 -0.02 -9.69 -2.56
C PHE A 50 -1.55 -9.75 -2.61
N SER A 51 -2.16 -10.10 -3.75
CA SER A 51 -3.60 -10.34 -3.81
C SER A 51 -4.03 -11.28 -2.67
N PRO A 52 -5.09 -10.93 -1.91
CA PRO A 52 -6.12 -9.94 -2.20
C PRO A 52 -5.87 -8.53 -1.65
N LEU A 53 -4.68 -8.22 -1.13
CA LEU A 53 -4.41 -6.89 -0.58
C LEU A 53 -4.49 -5.82 -1.68
N GLU A 54 -5.19 -4.73 -1.37
CA GLU A 54 -5.32 -3.56 -2.25
C GLU A 54 -4.43 -2.39 -1.83
N GLY A 55 -3.65 -2.57 -0.77
CA GLY A 55 -2.82 -1.57 -0.11
C GLY A 55 -2.19 -2.13 1.16
N PHE A 56 -1.53 -1.26 1.94
CA PHE A 56 -1.09 -1.63 3.28
C PHE A 56 -2.29 -1.96 4.18
N MET A 57 -2.09 -2.86 5.13
CA MET A 57 -3.17 -3.35 5.98
C MET A 57 -3.81 -2.23 6.80
N THR A 58 -5.13 -2.23 6.82
CA THR A 58 -5.90 -1.47 7.80
C THR A 58 -5.67 -2.03 9.21
N LYS A 59 -6.07 -1.28 10.24
CA LYS A 59 -6.03 -1.77 11.62
C LYS A 59 -6.78 -3.10 11.80
N ALA A 60 -7.94 -3.25 11.15
CA ALA A 60 -8.75 -4.46 11.25
C ALA A 60 -8.05 -5.68 10.64
N ASP A 61 -7.43 -5.52 9.47
CA ASP A 61 -6.66 -6.60 8.84
C ASP A 61 -5.41 -6.95 9.66
N TYR A 62 -4.69 -5.94 10.13
CA TYR A 62 -3.51 -6.13 10.97
C TYR A 62 -3.84 -6.92 12.24
N GLU A 63 -4.84 -6.48 13.00
CA GLU A 63 -5.26 -7.16 14.24
C GLU A 63 -5.74 -8.59 13.95
N SER A 64 -6.49 -8.79 12.86
CA SER A 64 -6.96 -10.13 12.47
C SER A 64 -5.79 -11.05 12.10
N VAL A 65 -4.81 -10.56 11.33
CA VAL A 65 -3.64 -11.35 10.90
C VAL A 65 -2.80 -11.75 12.10
N VAL A 66 -2.50 -10.81 12.99
CA VAL A 66 -1.70 -11.07 14.20
C VAL A 66 -2.37 -12.12 15.10
N ASN A 67 -3.68 -12.02 15.30
CA ASN A 67 -4.40 -12.89 16.24
C ASN A 67 -4.80 -14.25 15.62
N THR A 68 -5.21 -14.25 14.36
CA THR A 68 -5.90 -15.40 13.74
C THR A 68 -5.22 -15.92 12.48
N ARG A 69 -4.17 -15.24 11.98
CA ARG A 69 -3.49 -15.56 10.72
C ARG A 69 -4.43 -15.52 9.51
N ARG A 70 -5.37 -14.58 9.55
CA ARG A 70 -6.35 -14.32 8.49
C ARG A 70 -6.57 -12.82 8.35
N LEU A 71 -6.84 -12.35 7.14
CA LEU A 71 -7.38 -11.02 6.89
C LEU A 71 -8.76 -10.88 7.56
N ALA A 72 -9.26 -9.64 7.70
CA ALA A 72 -10.55 -9.39 8.33
C ALA A 72 -11.72 -10.06 7.58
N ASN A 73 -11.57 -10.31 6.27
CA ASN A 73 -12.51 -11.05 5.45
C ASN A 73 -12.42 -12.60 5.59
N GLY A 74 -11.53 -13.10 6.45
CA GLY A 74 -11.36 -14.53 6.74
C GLY A 74 -10.37 -15.28 5.84
N LEU A 75 -9.84 -14.65 4.77
CA LEU A 75 -8.83 -15.27 3.92
C LEU A 75 -7.51 -15.47 4.68
N VAL A 76 -6.84 -16.60 4.44
CA VAL A 76 -5.58 -16.92 5.12
C VAL A 76 -4.50 -15.90 4.75
N TRP A 77 -3.85 -15.34 5.77
CA TRP A 77 -2.71 -14.44 5.60
C TRP A 77 -1.93 -14.35 6.91
N THR A 78 -0.64 -14.65 6.91
CA THR A 78 0.13 -14.91 8.15
C THR A 78 1.12 -13.82 8.50
N ILE A 79 1.43 -12.89 7.60
CA ILE A 79 2.49 -11.89 7.77
C ILE A 79 1.90 -10.50 7.61
N PRO A 80 1.90 -9.63 8.64
CA PRO A 80 1.43 -8.26 8.49
C PRO A 80 2.20 -7.49 7.41
N VAL A 81 1.48 -6.73 6.58
CA VAL A 81 2.04 -5.85 5.54
C VAL A 81 1.62 -4.42 5.88
N THR A 82 2.52 -3.64 6.48
CA THR A 82 2.22 -2.32 7.05
C THR A 82 3.27 -1.30 6.67
N LEU A 83 2.85 -0.04 6.48
CA LEU A 83 3.77 1.08 6.30
C LEU A 83 4.02 1.77 7.65
N ALA A 84 5.18 1.50 8.27
CA ALA A 84 5.57 2.16 9.49
C ALA A 84 6.13 3.57 9.19
N VAL A 85 5.77 4.54 10.02
CA VAL A 85 6.32 5.91 9.99
C VAL A 85 6.61 6.36 11.41
N ASP A 86 7.53 7.32 11.56
CA ASP A 86 7.77 7.95 12.87
C ASP A 86 6.58 8.80 13.34
N GLU A 87 6.55 9.12 14.64
CA GLU A 87 5.46 9.87 15.27
C GLU A 87 5.30 11.27 14.67
N ALA A 88 6.41 11.93 14.33
CA ALA A 88 6.39 13.26 13.73
C ALA A 88 5.74 13.26 12.34
N THR A 89 5.95 12.19 11.57
CA THR A 89 5.33 11.97 10.27
C THR A 89 3.87 11.63 10.46
N ALA A 90 3.54 10.65 11.31
CA ALA A 90 2.17 10.27 11.63
C ALA A 90 1.31 11.46 12.07
N GLY A 91 1.84 12.35 12.91
CA GLY A 91 1.13 13.55 13.40
C GLY A 91 0.77 14.57 12.31
N ARG A 92 1.38 14.49 11.12
CA ARG A 92 1.07 15.34 9.96
C ARG A 92 0.07 14.70 9.00
N LEU A 93 -0.15 13.39 9.12
CA LEU A 93 -1.03 12.64 8.25
C LEU A 93 -2.49 12.76 8.69
N LYS A 94 -3.40 12.73 7.73
CA LYS A 94 -4.84 12.76 7.97
C LYS A 94 -5.51 11.63 7.21
N ALA A 95 -6.40 10.92 7.87
CA ALA A 95 -7.26 9.94 7.21
C ALA A 95 -8.04 10.60 6.06
N LYS A 96 -8.38 9.83 5.04
CA LYS A 96 -9.08 10.21 3.81
C LYS A 96 -8.34 11.23 2.95
N HIS A 97 -7.02 11.29 3.07
CA HIS A 97 -6.17 12.14 2.25
C HIS A 97 -5.10 11.31 1.57
N ASP A 98 -4.64 11.81 0.43
CA ASP A 98 -3.58 11.17 -0.34
C ASP A 98 -2.20 11.63 0.15
N VAL A 99 -1.25 10.69 0.12
CA VAL A 99 0.16 10.94 0.38
C VAL A 99 1.01 10.37 -0.75
N SER A 100 2.11 11.05 -1.08
CA SER A 100 3.07 10.53 -2.05
C SER A 100 4.07 9.62 -1.36
N LEU A 101 4.21 8.39 -1.83
CA LEU A 101 5.28 7.49 -1.45
C LEU A 101 6.45 7.66 -2.42
N THR A 102 7.64 7.88 -1.88
CA THR A 102 8.83 8.21 -2.68
C THR A 102 10.02 7.33 -2.35
N SER A 103 10.91 7.14 -3.32
CA SER A 103 12.20 6.49 -3.14
C SER A 103 13.26 7.20 -3.95
N HIS A 104 14.38 7.56 -3.32
CA HIS A 104 15.52 8.21 -3.97
C HIS A 104 15.12 9.46 -4.78
N GLY A 105 14.13 10.21 -4.29
CA GLY A 105 13.62 11.42 -4.94
C GLY A 105 12.60 11.19 -6.06
N SER A 106 12.25 9.95 -6.37
CA SER A 106 11.21 9.61 -7.36
C SER A 106 9.91 9.21 -6.66
N VAL A 107 8.77 9.57 -7.24
CA VAL A 107 7.44 9.10 -6.80
C VAL A 107 7.26 7.67 -7.28
N VAL A 108 6.94 6.76 -6.34
CA VAL A 108 6.70 5.33 -6.63
C VAL A 108 5.22 4.97 -6.51
N ALA A 109 4.48 5.60 -5.61
CA ALA A 109 3.04 5.39 -5.46
C ALA A 109 2.35 6.59 -4.82
N VAL A 110 1.02 6.63 -4.94
CA VAL A 110 0.15 7.49 -4.14
C VAL A 110 -0.69 6.59 -3.24
N LEU A 111 -0.71 6.87 -1.94
CA LEU A 111 -1.45 6.11 -0.95
C LEU A 111 -2.60 6.96 -0.41
N HIS A 112 -3.81 6.40 -0.45
CA HIS A 112 -4.99 6.98 0.21
C HIS A 112 -5.08 6.47 1.65
N LEU A 113 -5.14 7.37 2.63
CA LEU A 113 -5.17 7.04 4.08
C LEU A 113 -6.58 6.83 4.65
#